data_AF-A0A3D4R6Q0-F1
#
_entry.id   AF-A0A3D4R6Q0-F1
#
_cell.length_a   1.000
_cell.length_b   1.000
_cell.length_c   1.000
_cell.angle_alpha   90.00
_cell.angle_beta   90.00
_cell.angle_gamma   90.00
#
_symmetry.space_group_name_H-M   'P 1'
#
loop_
_entity.id
_entity.type
_entity.pdbx_description
1 polymer ?
#
loop_
_entity_poly.entity_id
_entity_poly.type
_entity_poly.pdbx_seq_one_letter_code
_entity_poly.pdbx_strand_id
1 'polypeptide(L)'
;QKKKIDEPFALRYHNEPRRSRQYFPVRIFAPSYGSTTIWSNWGMEYTKLLSTLGLLTCNEEYIQVAEKQLRAYTENIKKYRGYPEVYATDGSIYAPFVYKSVVRTGWVVSFEQARMQYKWVKKEMEKCTN
;
A
#
# COMPACT_ATOMS: atom_id res chain seq x y z
N GLN A 1 9.74 -6.27 10.23
CA GLN A 1 10.63 -6.64 9.10
C GLN A 1 11.97 -5.88 9.18
N LYS A 2 13.13 -6.51 8.93
CA LYS A 2 14.47 -5.86 8.99
C LYS A 2 14.76 -4.84 7.86
N LYS A 3 14.04 -4.89 6.74
CA LYS A 3 14.32 -4.07 5.54
C LYS A 3 13.37 -2.87 5.32
N LYS A 4 12.39 -2.66 6.21
CA LYS A 4 11.52 -1.47 6.26
C LYS A 4 10.87 -1.09 4.92
N ILE A 5 10.52 -2.08 4.09
CA ILE A 5 9.92 -1.87 2.75
C ILE A 5 8.51 -1.26 2.87
N ASP A 6 7.89 -1.44 4.02
CA ASP A 6 6.56 -0.98 4.41
C ASP A 6 6.56 0.32 5.24
N GLU A 7 7.72 0.97 5.40
CA GLU A 7 7.87 2.25 6.11
C GLU A 7 8.04 3.44 5.14
N PRO A 8 7.48 4.64 5.44
CA PRO A 8 6.58 4.93 6.55
C PRO A 8 5.16 4.39 6.32
N PHE A 9 4.86 3.97 5.08
CA PHE A 9 3.57 3.52 4.63
C PHE A 9 3.71 2.74 3.31
N ALA A 10 2.88 1.69 3.19
CA ALA A 10 2.68 0.80 2.06
C ALA A 10 3.93 0.06 1.57
N LEU A 11 3.73 -1.07 0.88
CA LEU A 11 4.84 -1.77 0.24
C LEU A 11 5.35 -0.95 -0.93
N ARG A 12 6.60 -0.53 -0.83
CA ARG A 12 7.38 -0.12 -1.99
C ARG A 12 7.59 -1.34 -2.89
N TYR A 13 7.57 -1.13 -4.20
CA TYR A 13 7.89 -2.18 -5.17
C TYR A 13 9.34 -2.68 -5.01
N HIS A 14 10.27 -1.78 -4.68
CA HIS A 14 11.68 -2.08 -4.40
C HIS A 14 12.30 -1.00 -3.50
N ASN A 15 13.32 -1.36 -2.71
CA ASN A 15 14.09 -0.41 -1.89
C ASN A 15 15.16 0.39 -2.66
N GLU A 16 15.47 0.02 -3.91
CA GLU A 16 16.60 0.60 -4.65
C GLU A 16 16.16 1.00 -6.07
N PRO A 17 16.59 2.16 -6.56
CA PRO A 17 16.34 2.58 -7.93
C PRO A 17 17.17 1.73 -8.90
N ARG A 18 16.58 0.64 -9.42
CA ARG A 18 17.22 -0.24 -10.42
C ARG A 18 17.11 0.32 -11.84
N ARG A 19 17.71 1.49 -12.05
CA ARG A 19 17.71 2.23 -13.32
C ARG A 19 18.29 1.44 -14.51
N SER A 20 19.14 0.45 -14.25
CA SER A 20 19.82 -0.39 -15.27
C SER A 20 19.00 -1.59 -15.76
N ARG A 21 17.89 -1.97 -15.10
CA ARG A 21 17.03 -3.11 -15.48
C ARG A 21 15.66 -2.70 -16.00
N GLN A 22 15.43 -1.40 -16.21
CA GLN A 22 14.19 -0.86 -16.76
C GLN A 22 14.31 -0.74 -18.28
N TYR A 23 13.27 -1.11 -19.02
CA TYR A 23 13.19 -0.91 -20.47
C TYR A 23 13.43 0.56 -20.82
N PHE A 24 14.20 0.81 -21.89
CA PHE A 24 14.78 2.12 -22.23
C PHE A 24 13.78 3.31 -22.17
N PRO A 25 12.51 3.18 -22.65
CA PRO A 25 11.53 4.26 -22.50
C PRO A 25 11.13 4.52 -21.05
N VAL A 26 10.90 3.47 -20.26
CA VAL A 26 10.53 3.56 -18.83
C VAL A 26 11.66 4.17 -17.99
N ARG A 27 12.91 3.88 -18.36
CA ARG A 27 14.12 4.45 -17.73
C ARG A 27 14.23 5.97 -17.91
N ILE A 28 13.75 6.51 -19.03
CA ILE A 28 13.83 7.94 -19.36
C ILE A 28 12.62 8.68 -18.81
N PHE A 29 11.42 8.11 -18.95
CA PHE A 29 10.17 8.82 -18.68
C PHE A 29 9.54 8.49 -17.32
N ALA A 30 9.88 7.36 -16.68
CA ALA A 30 9.31 7.02 -15.38
C ALA A 30 10.23 6.12 -14.52
N PRO A 31 11.48 6.54 -14.25
CA PRO A 31 12.49 5.69 -13.59
C PRO A 31 12.09 5.21 -12.18
N SER A 32 11.20 5.94 -11.50
CA SER A 32 10.67 5.58 -10.17
C SER A 32 9.41 4.70 -10.22
N TYR A 33 8.67 4.68 -11.33
CA TYR A 33 7.34 4.04 -11.45
C TYR A 33 7.36 2.52 -11.27
N GLY A 34 8.43 1.87 -11.73
CA GLY A 34 8.68 0.44 -11.54
C GLY A 34 9.78 0.12 -10.55
N SER A 35 10.14 1.06 -9.66
CA SER A 35 11.21 0.83 -8.68
C SER A 35 10.80 1.22 -7.28
N THR A 36 10.61 2.50 -6.99
CA THR A 36 10.45 2.99 -5.61
C THR A 36 9.06 3.52 -5.30
N THR A 37 8.18 3.61 -6.30
CA THR A 37 6.81 4.04 -6.08
C THR A 37 6.01 3.02 -5.27
N ILE A 38 5.04 3.56 -4.55
CA ILE A 38 4.05 2.80 -3.82
C ILE A 38 2.85 2.65 -4.73
N TRP A 39 2.51 1.42 -5.04
CA TRP A 39 1.33 1.08 -5.83
C TRP A 39 0.19 0.74 -4.86
N SER A 40 -0.90 1.48 -4.96
CA SER A 40 -2.00 1.38 -4.00
C SER A 40 -2.60 -0.02 -3.95
N ASN A 41 -2.67 -0.71 -5.09
CA ASN A 41 -3.15 -2.09 -5.15
C ASN A 41 -2.26 -3.06 -4.35
N TRP A 42 -0.93 -2.96 -4.48
CA TRP A 42 0.00 -3.80 -3.72
C TRP A 42 -0.07 -3.55 -2.21
N GLY A 43 -0.29 -2.30 -1.79
CA GLY A 43 -0.54 -2.00 -0.39
C GLY A 43 -1.85 -2.62 0.15
N MET A 44 -2.88 -2.71 -0.69
CA MET A 44 -4.14 -3.37 -0.30
C MET A 44 -3.99 -4.88 -0.20
N GLU A 45 -3.32 -5.52 -1.15
CA GLU A 45 -3.03 -6.96 -1.07
C GLU A 45 -2.19 -7.31 0.17
N TYR A 46 -1.22 -6.47 0.53
CA TYR A 46 -0.47 -6.66 1.77
C TYR A 46 -1.32 -6.49 3.02
N THR A 47 -2.20 -5.48 3.05
CA THR A 47 -3.11 -5.26 4.17
C THR A 47 -4.02 -6.48 4.38
N LYS A 48 -4.54 -7.05 3.29
CA LYS A 48 -5.33 -8.30 3.32
C LYS A 48 -4.50 -9.46 3.84
N LEU A 49 -3.27 -9.64 3.34
CA LEU A 49 -2.34 -10.68 3.80
C LEU A 49 -2.08 -10.57 5.30
N LEU A 50 -1.74 -9.37 5.79
CA LEU A 50 -1.51 -9.11 7.22
C LEU A 50 -2.76 -9.43 8.05
N SER A 51 -3.94 -9.03 7.59
CA SER A 51 -5.21 -9.35 8.27
C SER A 51 -5.40 -10.86 8.36
N THR A 52 -5.24 -11.58 7.25
CA THR A 52 -5.38 -13.05 7.23
C THR A 52 -4.32 -13.75 8.09
N LEU A 53 -3.06 -13.31 8.06
CA LEU A 53 -2.00 -13.85 8.90
C LEU A 53 -2.27 -13.62 10.38
N GLY A 54 -2.73 -12.42 10.75
CA GLY A 54 -3.12 -12.11 12.13
C GLY A 54 -4.20 -13.06 12.63
N LEU A 55 -5.25 -13.31 11.84
CA LEU A 55 -6.30 -14.27 12.17
C LEU A 55 -5.77 -15.70 12.31
N LEU A 56 -5.01 -16.18 11.33
CA LEU A 56 -4.52 -17.57 11.31
C LEU A 56 -3.50 -17.87 12.42
N THR A 57 -2.77 -16.85 12.88
CA THR A 57 -1.72 -17.00 13.89
C THR A 57 -2.12 -16.46 15.26
N CYS A 58 -3.32 -15.88 15.38
CA CYS A 58 -3.75 -15.11 16.54
C CYS A 58 -2.71 -14.06 17.00
N ASN A 59 -1.95 -13.49 16.05
CA ASN A 59 -0.92 -12.50 16.34
C ASN A 59 -1.41 -11.09 16.02
N GLU A 60 -1.61 -10.29 17.08
CA GLU A 60 -2.07 -8.92 17.00
C GLU A 60 -1.11 -7.97 16.27
N GLU A 61 0.20 -8.25 16.25
CA GLU A 61 1.18 -7.38 15.58
C GLU A 61 0.84 -7.22 14.09
N TYR A 62 0.41 -8.30 13.42
CA TYR A 62 0.00 -8.22 12.03
C TYR A 62 -1.25 -7.35 11.83
N ILE A 63 -2.20 -7.42 12.77
CA ILE A 63 -3.43 -6.63 12.75
C ILE A 63 -3.11 -5.15 12.97
N GLN A 64 -2.21 -4.83 13.90
CA GLN A 64 -1.76 -3.46 14.17
C GLN A 64 -1.05 -2.86 12.94
N VAL A 65 -0.22 -3.64 12.25
CA VAL A 65 0.41 -3.18 11.00
C VAL A 65 -0.66 -2.96 9.91
N ALA A 66 -1.62 -3.88 9.75
CA ALA A 66 -2.72 -3.71 8.79
C ALA A 66 -3.55 -2.44 9.06
N GLU A 67 -3.83 -2.16 10.33
CA GLU A 67 -4.53 -0.94 10.77
C GLU A 67 -3.74 0.32 10.40
N LYS A 68 -2.43 0.32 10.68
CA LYS A 68 -1.54 1.43 10.33
C LYS A 68 -1.55 1.70 8.82
N GLN A 69 -1.53 0.65 8.00
CA GLN A 69 -1.64 0.77 6.54
C GLN A 69 -3.00 1.39 6.15
N LEU A 70 -4.12 0.83 6.60
CA LEU A 70 -5.45 1.36 6.26
C LEU A 70 -5.64 2.81 6.68
N ARG A 71 -5.13 3.19 7.85
CA ARG A 71 -5.19 4.56 8.35
C ARG A 71 -4.48 5.53 7.43
N ALA A 72 -3.26 5.23 7.03
CA ALA A 72 -2.49 6.10 6.14
C ALA A 72 -3.10 6.18 4.73
N TYR A 73 -3.68 5.09 4.18
CA TYR A 73 -4.48 5.17 2.95
C TYR A 73 -5.71 6.07 3.14
N THR A 74 -6.41 5.94 4.27
CA THR A 74 -7.59 6.76 4.58
C THR A 74 -7.26 8.25 4.69
N GLU A 75 -6.15 8.59 5.36
CA GLU A 75 -5.66 9.96 5.49
C GLU A 75 -5.29 10.53 4.11
N ASN A 76 -4.62 9.75 3.26
CA ASN A 76 -4.31 10.13 1.90
C ASN A 76 -5.56 10.32 1.04
N ILE A 77 -6.58 9.47 1.18
CA ILE A 77 -7.85 9.62 0.46
C ILE A 77 -8.52 10.95 0.81
N LYS A 78 -8.55 11.29 2.11
CA LYS A 78 -9.09 12.57 2.59
C LYS A 78 -8.29 13.75 2.05
N LYS A 79 -6.97 13.68 2.14
CA LYS A 79 -6.04 14.74 1.69
C LYS A 79 -6.20 15.03 0.19
N TYR A 80 -6.29 13.98 -0.63
CA TYR A 80 -6.28 14.10 -2.08
C TYR A 80 -7.67 14.05 -2.73
N ARG A 81 -8.73 13.90 -1.93
CA ARG A 81 -10.13 13.79 -2.38
C ARG A 81 -10.33 12.71 -3.45
N GLY A 82 -9.66 11.57 -3.28
CA GLY A 82 -9.70 10.41 -4.16
C GLY A 82 -8.71 9.32 -3.77
N TYR A 83 -8.65 8.24 -4.53
CA TYR A 83 -7.72 7.11 -4.34
C TYR A 83 -6.65 7.07 -5.44
N PRO A 84 -5.49 7.72 -5.23
CA PRO A 84 -4.34 7.66 -6.12
C PRO A 84 -3.93 6.24 -6.49
N GLU A 85 -3.64 6.00 -7.77
CA GLU A 85 -3.03 4.75 -8.26
C GLU A 85 -1.64 4.53 -7.67
N VAL A 86 -0.84 5.60 -7.67
CA VAL A 86 0.57 5.57 -7.36
C VAL A 86 0.95 6.74 -6.46
N TYR A 87 1.65 6.42 -5.37
CA TYR A 87 2.28 7.40 -4.51
C TYR A 87 3.80 7.42 -4.74
N ALA A 88 4.40 8.59 -4.55
CA ALA A 88 5.84 8.73 -4.43
C ALA A 88 6.34 8.10 -3.12
N THR A 89 7.65 7.95 -2.98
CA THR A 89 8.30 7.30 -1.82
C THR A 89 7.99 7.96 -0.47
N ASP A 90 7.60 9.23 -0.49
CA ASP A 90 7.23 10.04 0.66
C ASP A 90 5.73 9.99 0.98
N GLY A 91 4.94 9.23 0.21
CA GLY A 91 3.49 9.16 0.33
C GLY A 91 2.72 10.30 -0.35
N SER A 92 3.40 11.20 -1.08
CA SER A 92 2.75 12.21 -1.91
C SER A 92 2.19 11.61 -3.22
N ILE A 93 1.27 12.30 -3.90
CA ILE A 93 0.81 11.86 -5.23
C ILE A 93 2.02 11.83 -6.16
N TYR A 94 2.22 10.69 -6.83
CA TYR A 94 3.26 10.58 -7.84
C TYR A 94 2.89 11.42 -9.08
N ALA A 95 3.63 12.50 -9.33
CA ALA A 95 3.39 13.42 -10.44
C ALA A 95 4.67 14.00 -11.08
N PRO A 96 5.63 13.17 -11.57
CA PRO A 96 6.69 13.67 -12.43
C PRO A 96 6.14 14.22 -13.76
N PHE A 97 6.95 15.03 -14.45
CA PHE A 97 6.60 15.85 -15.64
C PHE A 97 5.89 15.11 -16.79
N VAL A 98 5.97 13.78 -16.83
CA VAL A 98 5.50 12.92 -17.92
C VAL A 98 4.48 11.85 -17.48
N TYR A 99 4.18 11.73 -16.18
CA TYR A 99 3.12 10.85 -15.68
C TYR A 99 2.52 11.43 -14.41
N LYS A 100 1.20 11.66 -14.43
CA LYS A 100 0.43 12.11 -13.28
C LYS A 100 -0.44 10.95 -12.79
N SER A 101 -0.26 10.53 -11.54
CA SER A 101 -1.08 9.48 -10.96
C SER A 101 -2.56 9.82 -11.12
N VAL A 102 -3.33 8.81 -11.52
CA VAL A 102 -4.80 8.91 -11.57
C VAL A 102 -5.31 8.93 -10.14
N VAL A 103 -6.08 9.96 -9.76
CA VAL A 103 -6.59 10.14 -8.39
C VAL A 103 -7.93 9.44 -8.19
N ARG A 104 -8.68 9.17 -9.26
CA ARG A 104 -9.96 8.45 -9.21
C ARG A 104 -9.81 7.15 -9.97
N THR A 105 -9.30 6.14 -9.28
CA THR A 105 -9.06 4.82 -9.85
C THR A 105 -10.13 3.83 -9.41
N GLY A 106 -10.41 2.83 -10.25
CA GLY A 106 -11.24 1.69 -9.87
C GLY A 106 -10.64 0.87 -8.71
N TRP A 107 -9.35 1.06 -8.41
CA TRP A 107 -8.66 0.36 -7.31
C TRP A 107 -9.17 0.76 -5.93
N VAL A 108 -10.01 1.81 -5.82
CA VAL A 108 -10.76 2.08 -4.59
C VAL A 108 -11.57 0.86 -4.14
N VAL A 109 -11.99 -0.01 -5.06
CA VAL A 109 -12.64 -1.29 -4.75
C VAL A 109 -11.72 -2.19 -3.93
N SER A 110 -10.44 -2.30 -4.30
CA SER A 110 -9.44 -3.07 -3.53
C SER A 110 -9.25 -2.49 -2.13
N PHE A 111 -9.31 -1.16 -1.98
CA PHE A 111 -9.26 -0.50 -0.69
C PHE A 111 -10.46 -0.82 0.19
N GLU A 112 -11.66 -0.72 -0.37
CA GLU A 112 -12.88 -1.05 0.35
C GLU A 112 -12.91 -2.53 0.75
N GLN A 113 -12.47 -3.43 -0.12
CA GLN A 113 -12.33 -4.85 0.21
C GLN A 113 -11.35 -5.09 1.36
N ALA A 114 -10.15 -4.51 1.30
CA ALA A 114 -9.15 -4.65 2.36
C ALA A 114 -9.68 -4.09 3.69
N ARG A 115 -10.39 -2.96 3.65
CA ARG A 115 -11.01 -2.34 4.83
C ARG A 115 -12.09 -3.24 5.44
N MET A 116 -12.95 -3.86 4.63
CA MET A 116 -13.97 -4.77 5.12
C MET A 116 -13.37 -6.05 5.71
N GLN A 117 -12.38 -6.63 5.02
CA GLN A 117 -11.68 -7.82 5.51
C GLN A 117 -10.99 -7.55 6.86
N TYR A 118 -10.27 -6.43 6.99
CA TYR A 118 -9.67 -6.02 8.26
C TYR A 118 -10.70 -5.90 9.39
N LYS A 119 -11.84 -5.23 9.14
CA LYS A 119 -12.90 -5.08 10.15
C LYS A 119 -13.46 -6.43 10.60
N TRP A 120 -13.69 -7.33 9.64
CA TRP A 120 -14.16 -8.67 9.93
C TRP A 120 -13.13 -9.45 10.75
N VAL A 121 -11.87 -9.48 10.31
CA VAL A 121 -10.78 -10.12 11.04
C VAL A 121 -10.64 -9.58 12.46
N LYS A 122 -10.66 -8.26 12.64
CA LYS A 122 -10.52 -7.63 13.97
C LYS A 122 -11.58 -8.13 14.95
N LYS A 123 -12.82 -8.32 14.47
CA LYS A 123 -13.90 -8.90 15.27
C LYS A 123 -13.66 -10.39 15.57
N GLU A 124 -13.19 -11.16 14.59
CA GLU A 124 -12.89 -12.58 14.78
C GLU A 124 -11.71 -12.82 15.72
N MET A 125 -10.74 -11.91 15.74
CA MET A 125 -9.59 -11.93 16.66
C MET A 125 -10.00 -11.86 18.13
N GLU A 126 -11.17 -11.31 18.48
CA GLU A 126 -11.69 -11.33 19.87
C GLU A 126 -11.86 -12.77 20.40
N LYS A 127 -12.00 -13.76 19.50
CA LYS A 127 -12.10 -15.18 19.85
C LYS A 127 -10.75 -15.84 20.11
N CYS A 128 -9.64 -15.26 19.63
CA CYS A 128 -8.28 -15.75 19.89
C CYS A 128 -7.80 -15.45 21.32
N THR A 129 -8.42 -14.46 21.97
CA THR A 129 -8.08 -14.01 23.33
C THR A 129 -8.85 -14.75 24.44
N ASN A 130 -9.76 -15.67 24.08
CA ASN A 130 -10.51 -16.53 25.01
C ASN A 130 -10.00 -17.97 24.93
#